data_AF-A0A2A5VQ51-F1
#
_entry.id   AF-A0A2A5VQ51-F1
#
_cell.length_a   1.000
_cell.length_b   1.000
_cell.length_c   1.000
_cell.angle_alpha   90.00
_cell.angle_beta   90.00
_cell.angle_gamma   90.00
#
_symmetry.space_group_name_H-M   'P 1'
#
loop_
_entity.id
_entity.type
_entity.pdbx_description
1 polymer ?
#
loop_
_entity_poly.entity_id
_entity_poly.type
_entity_poly.pdbx_seq_one_letter_code
_entity_poly.pdbx_strand_id
1 'polypeptide(L)'
;MRRGILSISMVILFILSSFSPLIDVGETKPSTSSQSQVVETEVPIPIETAFSPNLDFWIGQEVAKPMVLTRDLQALHQWQVEHELLPHQAPGDFHSVQPSSGIVEHRQITMPGSLVPKLAGVEGVFAVIDASAGPEPAGSLPGEPTSVRSGEIHGATEAWARGYNGSGVRVAVADSGIDFAHPDLNGTQAILDEPSSPYDGWGIMHDPVSLLRWQRDGLAYPAADNSWWVDSSNTDSDSDNDSELDSQGWDITGIQVSISGTYHYGEHSDSNLIQKAGGDVAILVVDTILSGVYDTIYIDIDRDGEFGDETPINKSNPTYGRDTDADGLWDQSAGLLWWISDGIHGVPYGDVYAARSGYQNRIAGAGELVLLMLNDASEGGGNHGTLCASAVSAQGVIANGAVLGMAPGSELISVANFYGGGSYLDSMRFISEGYDGNGSTSHDQGQIGSFSFGWSSAHDDGADYWSLYVDWLTRAHSPQTTYFVAVG
;
A
#
# COMPACT_ATOMS: atom_id res chain seq x y z
N MET A 1 22.77 65.03 -19.24
CA MET A 1 22.32 65.20 -20.64
C MET A 1 21.18 64.21 -20.91
N ARG A 2 20.17 64.67 -21.67
CA ARG A 2 18.86 64.08 -22.08
C ARG A 2 18.79 62.53 -22.08
N ARG A 3 17.87 61.81 -21.40
CA ARG A 3 16.37 61.71 -21.41
C ARG A 3 15.74 61.27 -22.74
N GLY A 4 15.00 60.13 -22.69
CA GLY A 4 13.97 59.72 -23.65
C GLY A 4 13.44 58.29 -23.44
N ILE A 5 12.38 58.14 -22.63
CA ILE A 5 11.51 56.96 -22.45
C ILE A 5 10.29 57.11 -23.38
N LEU A 6 9.73 56.03 -23.94
CA LEU A 6 8.27 55.81 -24.01
C LEU A 6 7.92 54.39 -24.48
N SER A 7 7.19 53.70 -23.60
CA SER A 7 6.34 52.53 -23.85
C SER A 7 4.89 53.03 -24.02
N ILE A 8 4.05 52.37 -24.82
CA ILE A 8 2.58 52.33 -24.71
C ILE A 8 2.06 51.08 -25.45
N SER A 9 1.03 50.49 -24.86
CA SER A 9 0.54 49.12 -24.93
C SER A 9 -0.52 48.81 -26.03
N MET A 10 -0.57 47.52 -26.42
CA MET A 10 -1.73 46.58 -26.42
C MET A 10 -3.01 46.87 -27.27
N VAL A 11 -3.46 45.86 -28.05
CA VAL A 11 -4.80 45.20 -28.01
C VAL A 11 -4.86 43.96 -28.95
N ILE A 12 -5.68 43.00 -28.52
CA ILE A 12 -5.93 41.58 -28.84
C ILE A 12 -6.84 41.35 -30.08
N LEU A 13 -6.71 40.24 -30.84
CA LEU A 13 -7.78 39.23 -31.18
C LEU A 13 -7.42 38.25 -32.34
N PHE A 14 -7.28 36.97 -32.01
CA PHE A 14 -7.98 35.75 -32.50
C PHE A 14 -8.41 35.51 -33.98
N ILE A 15 -8.22 34.23 -34.41
CA ILE A 15 -9.07 33.34 -35.27
C ILE A 15 -8.45 32.80 -36.59
N LEU A 16 -8.14 31.50 -36.51
CA LEU A 16 -8.42 30.36 -37.41
C LEU A 16 -8.29 30.52 -38.94
N SER A 17 -7.32 29.79 -39.51
CA SER A 17 -7.32 29.39 -40.92
C SER A 17 -8.29 28.24 -41.17
N SER A 18 -9.39 28.56 -41.84
CA SER A 18 -10.22 27.62 -42.60
C SER A 18 -9.94 27.86 -44.07
N PHE A 19 -9.80 26.80 -44.87
CA PHE A 19 -10.28 26.71 -46.27
C PHE A 19 -10.00 25.30 -46.82
N SER A 20 -11.08 24.52 -47.01
CA SER A 20 -11.15 23.44 -48.01
C SER A 20 -11.60 24.02 -49.36
N PRO A 21 -11.42 23.29 -50.47
CA PRO A 21 -12.58 22.69 -51.18
C PRO A 21 -12.21 21.29 -51.78
N LEU A 22 -13.10 20.37 -52.14
CA LEU A 22 -14.31 20.45 -52.96
C LEU A 22 -15.22 19.23 -52.71
N ILE A 23 -16.52 19.46 -52.91
CA ILE A 23 -17.66 18.56 -52.75
C ILE A 23 -17.92 17.79 -54.06
N ASP A 24 -18.29 16.51 -53.96
CA ASP A 24 -19.12 15.80 -54.96
C ASP A 24 -20.44 15.39 -54.29
N VAL A 25 -21.56 15.65 -54.96
CA VAL A 25 -22.93 15.53 -54.43
C VAL A 25 -23.58 14.28 -55.00
N GLY A 26 -23.85 13.30 -54.14
CA GLY A 26 -24.62 12.10 -54.48
C GLY A 26 -25.39 11.53 -53.29
N GLU A 27 -26.71 11.75 -53.29
CA GLU A 27 -27.78 11.06 -52.56
C GLU A 27 -27.71 10.95 -51.01
N THR A 28 -28.56 11.72 -50.36
CA THR A 28 -28.89 11.66 -48.93
C THR A 28 -29.61 10.36 -48.56
N LYS A 29 -28.91 9.46 -47.85
CA LYS A 29 -29.53 8.53 -46.89
C LYS A 29 -29.42 9.15 -45.49
N PRO A 30 -30.45 9.09 -44.63
CA PRO A 30 -30.36 9.62 -43.29
C PRO A 30 -29.33 8.81 -42.51
N SER A 31 -28.20 9.44 -42.16
CA SER A 31 -27.21 8.89 -41.25
C SER A 31 -27.81 8.86 -39.85
N THR A 32 -28.17 7.67 -39.39
CA THR A 32 -28.37 7.37 -37.98
C THR A 32 -27.11 7.81 -37.24
N SER A 33 -27.28 8.75 -36.30
CA SER A 33 -26.28 9.01 -35.27
C SER A 33 -26.10 7.73 -34.48
N SER A 34 -25.02 6.99 -34.73
CA SER A 34 -24.53 5.99 -33.78
C SER A 34 -23.98 6.77 -32.59
N GLN A 35 -24.87 7.13 -31.67
CA GLN A 35 -24.47 7.31 -30.28
C GLN A 35 -23.77 6.01 -29.91
N SER A 36 -22.49 6.08 -29.56
CA SER A 36 -21.82 4.99 -28.86
C SER A 36 -22.59 4.80 -27.56
N GLN A 37 -23.53 3.85 -27.57
CA GLN A 37 -24.12 3.35 -26.33
C GLN A 37 -22.97 2.72 -25.56
N VAL A 38 -22.59 3.34 -24.45
CA VAL A 38 -21.95 2.62 -23.35
C VAL A 38 -22.98 1.56 -22.97
N VAL A 39 -22.75 0.33 -23.43
CA VAL A 39 -23.50 -0.81 -22.94
C VAL A 39 -22.95 -1.02 -21.53
N GLU A 40 -23.65 -0.50 -20.53
CA GLU A 40 -23.56 -1.06 -19.18
C GLU A 40 -24.00 -2.51 -19.31
N THR A 41 -23.04 -3.40 -19.54
CA THR A 41 -23.27 -4.82 -19.38
C THR A 41 -23.41 -5.05 -17.89
N GLU A 42 -24.64 -4.95 -17.37
CA GLU A 42 -24.99 -5.61 -16.11
C GLU A 42 -24.60 -7.08 -16.28
N VAL A 43 -23.48 -7.48 -15.67
CA VAL A 43 -23.07 -8.88 -15.62
C VAL A 43 -24.21 -9.59 -14.88
N PRO A 44 -24.93 -10.55 -15.48
CA PRO A 44 -26.04 -11.21 -14.81
C PRO A 44 -25.49 -12.02 -13.63
N ILE A 45 -25.83 -11.57 -12.43
CA ILE A 45 -25.23 -12.11 -11.21
C ILE A 45 -26.09 -13.26 -10.67
N PRO A 46 -25.49 -14.37 -10.21
CA PRO A 46 -26.24 -15.53 -9.71
C PRO A 46 -27.26 -15.16 -8.62
N ILE A 47 -28.44 -15.78 -8.70
CA ILE A 47 -29.52 -15.69 -7.70
C ILE A 47 -29.34 -16.78 -6.63
N GLU A 48 -28.65 -17.87 -6.97
CA GLU A 48 -28.32 -18.96 -6.05
C GLU A 48 -26.88 -18.82 -5.55
N THR A 49 -26.68 -19.02 -4.25
CA THR A 49 -25.34 -19.06 -3.65
C THR A 49 -24.62 -20.32 -4.05
N ALA A 50 -23.44 -20.16 -4.65
CA ALA A 50 -22.59 -21.28 -5.00
C ALA A 50 -21.58 -21.59 -3.88
N PHE A 51 -21.30 -22.87 -3.67
CA PHE A 51 -20.36 -23.34 -2.65
C PHE A 51 -19.20 -24.09 -3.30
N SER A 52 -17.97 -23.71 -2.97
CA SER A 52 -16.77 -24.42 -3.41
C SER A 52 -15.74 -24.49 -2.28
N PRO A 53 -15.34 -25.67 -1.79
CA PRO A 53 -15.82 -27.00 -2.16
C PRO A 53 -17.30 -27.23 -1.80
N ASN A 54 -17.81 -28.43 -2.09
CA ASN A 54 -19.21 -28.77 -1.82
C ASN A 54 -19.58 -28.68 -0.32
N LEU A 55 -20.88 -28.70 -0.02
CA LEU A 55 -21.36 -28.54 1.36
C LEU A 55 -20.86 -29.61 2.34
N ASP A 56 -20.63 -30.84 1.89
CA ASP A 56 -20.15 -31.92 2.76
C ASP A 56 -18.74 -31.62 3.30
N PHE A 57 -17.89 -31.00 2.47
CA PHE A 57 -16.57 -30.53 2.90
C PHE A 57 -16.66 -29.50 4.03
N TRP A 58 -17.61 -28.56 3.94
CA TRP A 58 -17.79 -27.52 4.95
C TRP A 58 -18.41 -28.08 6.23
N ILE A 59 -19.49 -28.85 6.11
CA ILE A 59 -20.22 -29.44 7.25
C ILE A 59 -19.33 -30.37 8.06
N GLY A 60 -18.36 -31.04 7.42
CA GLY A 60 -17.40 -31.91 8.08
C GLY A 60 -16.39 -31.19 8.98
N GLN A 61 -16.28 -29.87 8.92
CA GLN A 61 -15.33 -29.08 9.71
C GLN A 61 -15.95 -28.63 11.04
N GLU A 62 -15.18 -28.78 12.13
CA GLU A 62 -15.56 -28.23 13.43
C GLU A 62 -15.57 -26.69 13.38
N VAL A 63 -14.52 -26.11 12.80
CA VAL A 63 -14.39 -24.68 12.54
C VAL A 63 -14.00 -24.50 11.08
N ALA A 64 -14.87 -23.84 10.32
CA ALA A 64 -14.66 -23.47 8.93
C ALA A 64 -14.25 -22.00 8.81
N LYS A 65 -13.49 -21.69 7.76
CA LYS A 65 -13.04 -20.32 7.43
C LYS A 65 -13.38 -19.91 5.98
N PRO A 66 -14.66 -19.97 5.56
CA PRO A 66 -15.03 -19.60 4.20
C PRO A 66 -14.72 -18.13 3.90
N MET A 67 -14.29 -17.87 2.67
CA MET A 67 -14.34 -16.55 2.05
C MET A 67 -15.72 -16.38 1.41
N VAL A 68 -16.48 -15.39 1.85
CA VAL A 68 -17.82 -15.10 1.36
C VAL A 68 -17.75 -13.93 0.38
N LEU A 69 -18.26 -14.13 -0.84
CA LEU A 69 -18.48 -13.05 -1.79
C LEU A 69 -19.96 -12.63 -1.74
N THR A 70 -20.19 -11.34 -1.53
CA THR A 70 -21.53 -10.77 -1.34
C THR A 70 -21.67 -9.44 -2.06
N ARG A 71 -22.90 -9.06 -2.42
CA ARG A 71 -23.23 -7.69 -2.88
C ARG A 71 -23.76 -6.79 -1.75
N ASP A 72 -23.96 -7.38 -0.59
CA ASP A 72 -24.49 -6.71 0.58
C ASP A 72 -23.69 -7.15 1.80
N LEU A 73 -22.58 -6.47 2.03
CA LEU A 73 -21.73 -6.75 3.18
C LEU A 73 -22.41 -6.30 4.49
N GLN A 74 -23.29 -5.30 4.41
CA GLN A 74 -24.12 -4.86 5.53
C GLN A 74 -25.11 -5.95 5.97
N ALA A 75 -25.82 -6.60 5.05
CA ALA A 75 -26.69 -7.73 5.37
C ALA A 75 -25.91 -8.90 5.99
N LEU A 76 -24.74 -9.22 5.43
CA LEU A 76 -23.84 -10.25 6.00
C LEU A 76 -23.37 -9.89 7.41
N HIS A 77 -23.01 -8.62 7.64
CA HIS A 77 -22.61 -8.14 8.95
C HIS A 77 -23.74 -8.26 9.97
N GLN A 78 -24.96 -7.85 9.63
CA GLN A 78 -26.13 -7.99 10.51
C GLN A 78 -26.40 -9.46 10.85
N TRP A 79 -26.33 -10.34 9.85
CA TRP A 79 -26.47 -11.77 10.08
C TRP A 79 -25.39 -12.32 11.03
N GLN A 80 -24.14 -11.88 10.91
CA GLN A 80 -23.08 -12.25 11.87
C GLN A 80 -23.34 -11.73 13.28
N VAL A 81 -23.89 -10.52 13.45
CA VAL A 81 -24.29 -9.98 14.76
C VAL A 81 -25.36 -10.85 15.41
N GLU A 82 -26.41 -11.21 14.67
CA GLU A 82 -27.53 -12.03 15.16
C GLU A 82 -27.11 -13.45 15.60
N HIS A 83 -26.01 -13.94 15.04
CA HIS A 83 -25.51 -15.29 15.30
C HIS A 83 -24.22 -15.31 16.15
N GLU A 84 -23.77 -14.15 16.66
CA GLU A 84 -22.55 -14.00 17.45
C GLU A 84 -21.28 -14.51 16.71
N LEU A 85 -21.22 -14.24 15.39
CA LEU A 85 -20.16 -14.68 14.47
C LEU A 85 -19.26 -13.54 13.97
N LEU A 86 -19.32 -12.35 14.57
CA LEU A 86 -18.33 -11.30 14.29
C LEU A 86 -16.95 -11.72 14.82
N PRO A 87 -15.85 -11.32 14.16
CA PRO A 87 -14.52 -11.68 14.62
C PRO A 87 -14.21 -11.02 15.97
N HIS A 88 -13.45 -11.72 16.80
CA HIS A 88 -12.94 -11.13 18.04
C HIS A 88 -11.94 -10.01 17.74
N GLN A 89 -12.08 -8.91 18.47
CA GLN A 89 -11.18 -7.76 18.43
C GLN A 89 -10.74 -7.41 19.86
N ALA A 90 -9.44 -7.31 20.11
CA ALA A 90 -8.90 -6.92 21.41
C ALA A 90 -9.34 -5.49 21.79
N PRO A 91 -9.49 -5.12 23.07
CA PRO A 91 -9.92 -3.77 23.47
C PRO A 91 -9.05 -2.65 22.89
N GLY A 92 -9.61 -1.45 22.72
CA GLY A 92 -8.89 -0.26 22.25
C GLY A 92 -9.82 0.94 22.09
N ASP A 93 -9.25 2.04 21.60
CA ASP A 93 -10.05 3.16 21.13
C ASP A 93 -10.57 2.88 19.72
N PHE A 94 -11.88 3.01 19.55
CA PHE A 94 -12.58 2.53 18.37
C PHE A 94 -13.50 3.59 17.79
N HIS A 95 -13.34 3.81 16.49
CA HIS A 95 -14.30 4.51 15.66
C HIS A 95 -15.16 3.52 14.90
N SER A 96 -16.47 3.77 14.94
CA SER A 96 -17.43 2.91 14.25
C SER A 96 -17.34 3.10 12.75
N VAL A 97 -17.26 1.98 12.04
CA VAL A 97 -17.27 1.92 10.58
C VAL A 97 -18.45 1.10 10.11
N GLN A 98 -18.95 1.43 8.93
CA GLN A 98 -20.13 0.78 8.36
C GLN A 98 -19.73 -0.04 7.13
N PRO A 99 -20.08 -1.33 7.09
CA PRO A 99 -19.96 -2.13 5.88
C PRO A 99 -20.70 -1.52 4.69
N SER A 100 -20.15 -1.73 3.50
CA SER A 100 -20.75 -1.31 2.24
C SER A 100 -21.94 -2.20 1.82
N SER A 101 -22.74 -1.69 0.89
CA SER A 101 -23.84 -2.43 0.26
C SER A 101 -24.01 -1.95 -1.19
N GLY A 102 -24.51 -2.83 -2.07
CA GLY A 102 -24.75 -2.52 -3.47
C GLY A 102 -23.54 -2.73 -4.40
N ILE A 103 -22.38 -3.10 -3.86
CA ILE A 103 -21.16 -3.45 -4.61
C ILE A 103 -20.71 -4.85 -4.22
N VAL A 104 -20.01 -5.55 -5.12
CA VAL A 104 -19.39 -6.83 -4.77
C VAL A 104 -18.33 -6.58 -3.71
N GLU A 105 -18.32 -7.41 -2.67
CA GLU A 105 -17.42 -7.39 -1.53
C GLU A 105 -17.02 -8.81 -1.17
N HIS A 106 -16.01 -8.91 -0.30
CA HIS A 106 -15.55 -10.17 0.26
C HIS A 106 -15.40 -10.08 1.77
N ARG A 107 -15.56 -11.20 2.48
CA ARG A 107 -15.20 -11.32 3.91
C ARG A 107 -14.88 -12.76 4.25
N GLN A 108 -13.77 -12.98 4.95
CA GLN A 108 -13.50 -14.27 5.58
C GLN A 108 -14.25 -14.36 6.92
N ILE A 109 -14.98 -15.45 7.13
CA ILE A 109 -15.74 -15.68 8.37
C ILE A 109 -15.20 -16.91 9.07
N THR A 110 -14.96 -16.84 10.39
CA THR A 110 -14.69 -18.03 11.21
C THR A 110 -15.99 -18.48 11.86
N MET A 111 -16.45 -19.70 11.55
CA MET A 111 -17.74 -20.20 12.02
C MET A 111 -17.77 -21.74 12.09
N PRO A 112 -18.69 -22.36 12.85
CA PRO A 112 -18.93 -23.79 12.77
C PRO A 112 -19.27 -24.24 11.34
N GLY A 113 -18.65 -25.32 10.87
CA GLY A 113 -18.90 -25.86 9.52
C GLY A 113 -20.37 -26.19 9.24
N SER A 114 -21.10 -26.60 10.28
CA SER A 114 -22.54 -26.88 10.24
C SER A 114 -23.42 -25.65 9.92
N LEU A 115 -22.90 -24.43 10.11
CA LEU A 115 -23.61 -23.18 9.81
C LEU A 115 -23.32 -22.65 8.40
N VAL A 116 -22.28 -23.11 7.71
CA VAL A 116 -21.92 -22.65 6.35
C VAL A 116 -23.10 -22.73 5.36
N PRO A 117 -23.94 -23.79 5.32
CA PRO A 117 -25.10 -23.83 4.43
C PRO A 117 -26.11 -22.70 4.65
N LYS A 118 -26.13 -22.06 5.84
CA LYS A 118 -27.05 -20.95 6.15
C LYS A 118 -26.69 -19.65 5.46
N LEU A 119 -25.44 -19.50 5.00
CA LEU A 119 -24.99 -18.34 4.23
C LEU A 119 -25.80 -18.16 2.93
N ALA A 120 -26.37 -19.23 2.37
CA ALA A 120 -27.24 -19.14 1.20
C ALA A 120 -28.57 -18.39 1.46
N GLY A 121 -28.94 -18.21 2.73
CA GLY A 121 -30.12 -17.43 3.11
C GLY A 121 -29.82 -15.96 3.42
N VAL A 122 -28.55 -15.55 3.36
CA VAL A 122 -28.13 -14.18 3.63
C VAL A 122 -28.25 -13.36 2.35
N GLU A 123 -28.91 -12.20 2.45
CA GLU A 123 -29.08 -11.31 1.30
C GLU A 123 -27.72 -10.90 0.71
N GLY A 124 -27.65 -10.87 -0.63
CA GLY A 124 -26.46 -10.49 -1.37
C GLY A 124 -25.38 -11.57 -1.49
N VAL A 125 -25.38 -12.61 -0.65
CA VAL A 125 -24.37 -13.68 -0.69
C VAL A 125 -24.56 -14.57 -1.93
N PHE A 126 -23.56 -14.60 -2.81
CA PHE A 126 -23.64 -15.36 -4.07
C PHE A 126 -22.53 -16.40 -4.23
N ALA A 127 -21.44 -16.33 -3.46
CA ALA A 127 -20.43 -17.38 -3.44
C ALA A 127 -19.80 -17.56 -2.05
N VAL A 128 -19.51 -18.81 -1.71
CA VAL A 128 -18.81 -19.22 -0.49
C VAL A 128 -17.68 -20.15 -0.89
N ILE A 129 -16.44 -19.69 -0.71
CA ILE A 129 -15.26 -20.34 -1.29
C ILE A 129 -14.19 -20.66 -0.25
N ASP A 130 -13.42 -21.71 -0.50
CA ASP A 130 -12.19 -21.98 0.24
C ASP A 130 -11.05 -21.11 -0.31
N ALA A 131 -10.52 -20.28 0.58
CA ALA A 131 -9.44 -19.32 0.34
C ALA A 131 -8.21 -19.67 1.20
N SER A 132 -8.10 -20.91 1.68
CA SER A 132 -7.04 -21.33 2.60
C SER A 132 -5.66 -21.51 1.94
N ALA A 133 -5.61 -21.66 0.62
CA ALA A 133 -4.34 -21.69 -0.11
C ALA A 133 -3.75 -20.27 -0.19
N GLY A 134 -2.52 -20.10 0.27
CA GLY A 134 -1.75 -18.86 0.10
C GLY A 134 -0.91 -18.87 -1.19
N PRO A 135 -0.48 -17.70 -1.68
CA PRO A 135 0.38 -17.59 -2.84
C PRO A 135 1.76 -18.14 -2.49
N GLU A 136 2.38 -18.79 -3.46
CA GLU A 136 3.78 -19.20 -3.38
C GLU A 136 4.60 -18.25 -4.26
N PRO A 137 5.76 -17.73 -3.77
CA PRO A 137 6.66 -16.96 -4.62
C PRO A 137 6.95 -17.73 -5.91
N ALA A 138 6.92 -17.04 -7.06
CA ALA A 138 7.25 -17.69 -8.32
C ALA A 138 8.70 -18.21 -8.23
N GLY A 139 8.87 -19.53 -8.34
CA GLY A 139 10.19 -20.14 -8.20
C GLY A 139 11.14 -19.63 -9.29
N SER A 140 12.38 -19.28 -8.93
CA SER A 140 13.40 -19.05 -9.92
C SER A 140 13.76 -20.38 -10.61
N LEU A 141 13.76 -20.40 -11.94
CA LEU A 141 14.40 -21.50 -12.66
C LEU A 141 15.88 -21.51 -12.26
N PRO A 142 16.50 -22.68 -12.02
CA PRO A 142 17.91 -22.74 -11.65
C PRO A 142 18.77 -22.12 -12.76
N GLY A 143 19.44 -21.02 -12.42
CA GLY A 143 20.35 -20.29 -13.31
C GLY A 143 20.66 -18.90 -12.75
N GLU A 144 21.93 -18.50 -12.80
CA GLU A 144 22.30 -17.13 -12.51
C GLU A 144 21.74 -16.20 -13.60
N PRO A 145 21.27 -14.99 -13.26
CA PRO A 145 20.84 -14.03 -14.27
C PRO A 145 21.99 -13.78 -15.24
N THR A 146 21.74 -14.01 -16.53
CA THR A 146 22.75 -13.80 -17.59
C THR A 146 22.87 -12.33 -17.99
N SER A 147 21.99 -11.47 -17.48
CA SER A 147 21.97 -10.03 -17.76
C SER A 147 21.18 -9.25 -16.71
N VAL A 148 21.61 -8.01 -16.47
CA VAL A 148 20.88 -6.97 -15.72
C VAL A 148 20.33 -5.87 -16.65
N ARG A 149 20.46 -6.07 -17.97
CA ARG A 149 20.17 -5.07 -19.01
C ARG A 149 18.77 -5.25 -19.62
N SER A 150 17.80 -5.74 -18.84
CA SER A 150 16.45 -6.04 -19.34
C SER A 150 15.80 -4.79 -19.98
N GLY A 151 15.89 -3.63 -19.32
CA GLY A 151 15.40 -2.35 -19.85
C GLY A 151 15.97 -2.04 -21.24
N GLU A 152 17.28 -2.21 -21.43
CA GLU A 152 17.93 -1.94 -22.72
C GLU A 152 17.59 -3.02 -23.78
N ILE A 153 17.53 -4.28 -23.39
CA ILE A 153 17.20 -5.40 -24.30
C ILE A 153 15.79 -5.25 -24.87
N HIS A 154 14.85 -4.79 -24.05
CA HIS A 154 13.45 -4.59 -24.43
C HIS A 154 13.15 -3.20 -25.03
N GLY A 155 14.16 -2.35 -25.14
CA GLY A 155 14.07 -1.05 -25.79
C GLY A 155 13.44 0.07 -24.94
N ALA A 156 13.52 -0.04 -23.60
CA ALA A 156 13.00 0.96 -22.67
C ALA A 156 13.77 2.29 -22.80
N THR A 157 15.08 2.24 -23.00
CA THR A 157 15.90 3.47 -23.15
C THR A 157 15.51 4.26 -24.40
N GLU A 158 15.14 3.60 -25.51
CA GLU A 158 14.58 4.28 -26.68
C GLU A 158 13.19 4.89 -26.42
N ALA A 159 12.37 4.27 -25.56
CA ALA A 159 11.10 4.85 -25.13
C ALA A 159 11.32 6.11 -24.28
N TRP A 160 12.29 6.09 -23.34
CA TRP A 160 12.63 7.25 -22.51
C TRP A 160 13.15 8.41 -23.34
N ALA A 161 14.00 8.12 -24.34
CA ALA A 161 14.50 9.12 -25.28
C ALA A 161 13.38 9.81 -26.08
N ARG A 162 12.18 9.20 -26.14
CA ARG A 162 10.97 9.77 -26.74
C ARG A 162 10.04 10.43 -25.72
N GLY A 163 10.41 10.48 -24.44
CA GLY A 163 9.63 11.06 -23.35
C GLY A 163 8.71 10.10 -22.61
N TYR A 164 8.82 8.79 -22.85
CA TYR A 164 7.99 7.76 -22.20
C TYR A 164 8.81 6.97 -21.16
N ASN A 165 9.09 7.58 -20.01
CA ASN A 165 9.86 6.98 -18.91
C ASN A 165 9.00 6.48 -17.74
N GLY A 166 7.67 6.56 -17.84
CA GLY A 166 6.74 6.17 -16.77
C GLY A 166 6.22 7.31 -15.90
N SER A 167 6.66 8.56 -16.11
CA SER A 167 6.15 9.69 -15.33
C SER A 167 4.62 9.82 -15.37
N GLY A 168 4.01 9.99 -14.20
CA GLY A 168 2.56 10.04 -14.01
C GLY A 168 1.88 8.67 -13.91
N VAL A 169 2.65 7.58 -13.84
CA VAL A 169 2.15 6.21 -13.62
C VAL A 169 2.60 5.74 -12.24
N ARG A 170 1.67 5.20 -11.46
CA ARG A 170 1.95 4.49 -10.22
C ARG A 170 1.85 2.99 -10.44
N VAL A 171 2.89 2.29 -10.02
CA VAL A 171 2.99 0.83 -10.07
C VAL A 171 2.97 0.31 -8.65
N ALA A 172 1.92 -0.42 -8.29
CA ALA A 172 1.84 -1.14 -7.04
C ALA A 172 2.53 -2.48 -7.17
N VAL A 173 3.58 -2.70 -6.37
CA VAL A 173 4.31 -3.97 -6.33
C VAL A 173 3.80 -4.74 -5.12
N ALA A 174 3.08 -5.84 -5.38
CA ALA A 174 2.56 -6.74 -4.36
C ALA A 174 3.50 -7.94 -4.19
N ASP A 175 4.33 -7.90 -3.15
CA ASP A 175 5.47 -8.82 -2.97
C ASP A 175 5.99 -8.81 -1.51
N SER A 176 7.25 -9.20 -1.29
CA SER A 176 7.85 -9.28 0.05
C SER A 176 8.14 -7.94 0.73
N GLY A 177 8.17 -6.83 -0.01
CA GLY A 177 8.57 -5.51 0.49
C GLY A 177 9.41 -4.72 -0.50
N ILE A 178 9.34 -3.39 -0.44
CA ILE A 178 10.23 -2.50 -1.19
C ILE A 178 11.11 -1.76 -0.18
N ASP A 179 12.42 -1.94 -0.31
CA ASP A 179 13.39 -1.11 0.37
C ASP A 179 13.55 0.21 -0.40
N PHE A 180 12.79 1.22 0.01
CA PHE A 180 12.89 2.56 -0.56
C PHE A 180 14.17 3.30 -0.15
N ALA A 181 14.87 2.87 0.89
CA ALA A 181 16.19 3.39 1.20
C ALA A 181 17.30 2.69 0.39
N HIS A 182 16.97 1.73 -0.47
CA HIS A 182 17.92 1.29 -1.48
C HIS A 182 18.24 2.46 -2.44
N PRO A 183 19.51 2.80 -2.73
CA PRO A 183 19.84 4.03 -3.47
C PRO A 183 19.24 4.16 -4.87
N ASP A 184 19.01 3.03 -5.57
CA ASP A 184 18.31 3.04 -6.88
C ASP A 184 16.80 3.34 -6.79
N LEU A 185 16.19 3.15 -5.62
CA LEU A 185 14.73 3.27 -5.40
C LEU A 185 14.38 4.46 -4.50
N ASN A 186 15.36 5.10 -3.88
CA ASN A 186 15.14 6.28 -3.06
C ASN A 186 14.44 7.40 -3.85
N GLY A 187 13.35 7.92 -3.27
CA GLY A 187 12.50 8.94 -3.87
C GLY A 187 11.49 8.44 -4.90
N THR A 188 11.38 7.12 -5.12
CA THR A 188 10.43 6.55 -6.10
C THR A 188 9.05 6.26 -5.50
N GLN A 189 8.85 6.38 -4.18
CA GLN A 189 7.57 6.14 -3.54
C GLN A 189 6.46 7.05 -4.10
N ALA A 190 5.28 6.49 -4.31
CA ALA A 190 4.09 7.27 -4.59
C ALA A 190 3.66 8.01 -3.33
N ILE A 191 3.42 9.32 -3.45
CA ILE A 191 2.93 10.18 -2.37
C ILE A 191 1.48 10.54 -2.63
N LEU A 192 0.66 10.54 -1.58
CA LEU A 192 -0.71 11.03 -1.66
C LEU A 192 -0.72 12.56 -1.77
N ASP A 193 -1.33 13.09 -2.83
CA ASP A 193 -1.59 14.52 -3.01
C ASP A 193 -3.11 14.74 -3.04
N GLU A 194 -3.72 14.76 -1.86
CA GLU A 194 -5.16 14.97 -1.68
C GLU A 194 -5.42 15.72 -0.36
N PRO A 195 -5.51 17.07 -0.38
CA PRO A 195 -5.59 17.88 0.82
C PRO A 195 -6.79 17.62 1.75
N SER A 196 -7.84 16.93 1.28
CA SER A 196 -8.96 16.50 2.12
C SER A 196 -8.72 15.18 2.84
N SER A 197 -7.70 14.42 2.45
CA SER A 197 -7.32 13.18 3.12
C SER A 197 -6.55 13.49 4.40
N PRO A 198 -6.80 12.78 5.52
CA PRO A 198 -5.95 12.88 6.70
C PRO A 198 -4.53 12.34 6.46
N TYR A 199 -4.32 11.62 5.35
CA TYR A 199 -3.05 11.00 4.97
C TYR A 199 -2.29 11.82 3.92
N ASP A 200 -2.71 13.06 3.63
CA ASP A 200 -2.07 13.94 2.65
C ASP A 200 -0.56 14.14 2.91
N GLY A 201 0.22 14.00 1.85
CA GLY A 201 1.68 14.11 1.86
C GLY A 201 2.42 12.89 2.40
N TRP A 202 1.73 11.81 2.77
CA TRP A 202 2.35 10.54 3.14
C TRP A 202 2.46 9.58 1.96
N GLY A 203 3.33 8.57 2.06
CA GLY A 203 3.46 7.51 1.07
C GLY A 203 2.18 6.67 0.96
N ILE A 204 1.86 6.21 -0.26
CA ILE A 204 0.78 5.27 -0.51
C ILE A 204 1.34 3.85 -0.39
N MET A 205 1.04 3.18 0.71
CA MET A 205 1.62 1.91 1.14
C MET A 205 0.55 1.02 1.78
N HIS A 206 0.73 -0.29 1.74
CA HIS A 206 -0.16 -1.22 2.41
C HIS A 206 0.59 -2.41 2.96
N ASP A 207 0.44 -2.63 4.27
CA ASP A 207 0.91 -3.82 4.96
C ASP A 207 -0.23 -4.64 5.55
N PRO A 208 -0.68 -5.71 4.85
CA PRO A 208 -1.81 -6.49 5.30
C PRO A 208 -1.53 -7.27 6.60
N VAL A 209 -0.26 -7.56 6.91
CA VAL A 209 0.11 -8.29 8.13
C VAL A 209 0.06 -7.35 9.32
N SER A 210 0.78 -6.23 9.28
CA SER A 210 0.79 -5.25 10.36
C SER A 210 -0.59 -4.65 10.58
N LEU A 211 -1.34 -4.37 9.50
CA LEU A 211 -2.72 -3.91 9.60
C LEU A 211 -3.62 -4.92 10.31
N LEU A 212 -3.50 -6.21 10.02
CA LEU A 212 -4.27 -7.24 10.71
C LEU A 212 -3.88 -7.30 12.21
N ARG A 213 -2.58 -7.28 12.54
CA ARG A 213 -2.10 -7.31 13.94
C ARG A 213 -2.60 -6.11 14.73
N TRP A 214 -2.50 -4.92 14.15
CA TRP A 214 -3.02 -3.71 14.77
C TRP A 214 -4.54 -3.76 14.91
N GLN A 215 -5.25 -4.02 13.82
CA GLN A 215 -6.71 -3.90 13.79
C GLN A 215 -7.37 -4.91 14.73
N ARG A 216 -6.92 -6.18 14.68
CA ARG A 216 -7.47 -7.27 15.49
C ARG A 216 -6.95 -7.26 16.91
N ASP A 217 -5.63 -7.16 17.09
CA ASP A 217 -4.98 -7.44 18.37
C ASP A 217 -4.55 -6.17 19.12
N GLY A 218 -4.44 -5.03 18.44
CA GLY A 218 -3.88 -3.80 19.01
C GLY A 218 -2.39 -3.93 19.30
N LEU A 219 -1.69 -4.76 18.52
CA LEU A 219 -0.27 -5.04 18.69
C LEU A 219 0.53 -4.54 17.49
N ALA A 220 1.74 -4.07 17.77
CA ALA A 220 2.80 -3.72 16.84
C ALA A 220 4.13 -4.28 17.38
N TYR A 221 5.24 -4.11 16.66
CA TYR A 221 6.56 -4.54 17.13
C TYR A 221 6.93 -3.79 18.43
N PRO A 222 7.48 -4.47 19.45
CA PRO A 222 7.95 -5.87 19.47
C PRO A 222 6.90 -6.91 19.93
N ALA A 223 5.72 -6.48 20.38
CA ALA A 223 4.69 -7.40 20.89
C ALA A 223 4.10 -8.31 19.79
N ALA A 224 4.08 -7.85 18.54
CA ALA A 224 3.87 -8.65 17.34
C ALA A 224 5.16 -8.67 16.53
N ASP A 225 5.91 -9.77 16.62
CA ASP A 225 7.24 -9.96 16.00
C ASP A 225 7.22 -9.91 14.46
N ASN A 226 6.08 -10.19 13.85
CA ASN A 226 5.87 -10.15 12.40
C ASN A 226 5.19 -8.87 11.90
N SER A 227 5.15 -7.82 12.73
CA SER A 227 4.65 -6.49 12.37
C SER A 227 5.83 -5.57 12.04
N TRP A 228 5.73 -4.83 10.94
CA TRP A 228 6.68 -3.78 10.61
C TRP A 228 6.34 -2.45 11.28
N TRP A 229 5.10 -2.28 11.75
CA TRP A 229 4.73 -1.11 12.53
C TRP A 229 5.32 -1.20 13.93
N VAL A 230 5.68 -0.05 14.48
CA VAL A 230 6.41 0.10 15.73
C VAL A 230 5.49 0.68 16.79
N ASP A 231 5.40 -0.02 17.92
CA ASP A 231 4.80 0.52 19.14
C ASP A 231 5.74 1.57 19.74
N SER A 232 5.33 2.82 19.68
CA SER A 232 6.05 3.97 20.24
C SER A 232 5.28 4.59 21.40
N SER A 233 4.47 3.81 22.11
CA SER A 233 3.67 4.29 23.25
C SER A 233 4.50 4.60 24.50
N ASN A 234 5.75 4.13 24.57
CA ASN A 234 6.66 4.51 25.64
C ASN A 234 7.08 5.98 25.51
N THR A 235 7.25 6.65 26.65
CA THR A 235 7.61 8.07 26.69
C THR A 235 8.74 8.36 27.66
N ASP A 236 9.48 9.43 27.35
CA ASP A 236 10.50 10.02 28.20
C ASP A 236 10.45 11.57 28.12
N SER A 237 11.25 12.24 28.95
CA SER A 237 11.37 13.70 29.02
C SER A 237 12.80 14.14 29.30
N ASP A 238 13.10 15.40 29.00
CA ASP A 238 14.30 16.12 29.47
C ASP A 238 13.84 17.19 30.47
N SER A 239 13.70 16.81 31.75
CA SER A 239 13.06 17.66 32.77
C SER A 239 13.97 18.77 33.29
N ASP A 240 15.29 18.58 33.27
CA ASP A 240 16.26 19.56 33.73
C ASP A 240 16.95 20.33 32.58
N ASN A 241 16.55 20.03 31.34
CA ASN A 241 16.92 20.73 30.11
C ASN A 241 18.43 20.68 29.86
N ASP A 242 19.03 19.53 30.09
CA ASP A 242 20.46 19.26 29.85
C ASP A 242 20.74 18.53 28.54
N SER A 243 19.69 18.25 27.75
CA SER A 243 19.73 17.52 26.48
C SER A 243 20.05 16.02 26.63
N GLU A 244 19.85 15.45 27.81
CA GLU A 244 19.79 14.01 28.04
C GLU A 244 18.37 13.60 28.46
N LEU A 245 17.86 12.49 27.93
CA LEU A 245 16.55 11.97 28.35
C LEU A 245 16.65 11.33 29.74
N ASP A 246 15.74 11.70 30.65
CA ASP A 246 15.79 11.38 32.08
C ASP A 246 15.82 9.87 32.36
N SER A 247 15.09 9.06 31.58
CA SER A 247 14.92 7.62 31.83
C SER A 247 15.86 6.76 31.00
N GLN A 248 16.02 7.07 29.71
CA GLN A 248 16.88 6.32 28.79
C GLN A 248 18.35 6.76 28.87
N GLY A 249 18.63 8.01 29.23
CA GLY A 249 19.97 8.59 29.19
C GLY A 249 20.50 8.83 27.77
N TRP A 250 19.61 8.93 26.78
CA TRP A 250 19.98 9.24 25.39
C TRP A 250 20.28 10.74 25.23
N ASP A 251 21.36 11.04 24.51
CA ASP A 251 21.75 12.41 24.18
C ASP A 251 20.95 12.90 22.97
N ILE A 252 20.12 13.92 23.19
CA ILE A 252 19.30 14.58 22.17
C ILE A 252 19.90 15.93 21.75
N THR A 253 21.17 16.17 22.04
CA THR A 253 21.87 17.38 21.60
C THR A 253 21.90 17.44 20.07
N GLY A 254 21.40 18.53 19.50
CA GLY A 254 21.49 18.78 18.05
C GLY A 254 20.23 18.40 17.27
N ILE A 255 19.31 17.62 17.85
CA ILE A 255 18.00 17.39 17.23
C ILE A 255 17.03 18.54 17.52
N GLN A 256 15.95 18.61 16.75
CA GLN A 256 14.85 19.52 17.07
C GLN A 256 14.05 18.98 18.25
N VAL A 257 13.99 19.75 19.33
CA VAL A 257 13.30 19.36 20.57
C VAL A 257 11.80 19.12 20.35
N SER A 258 11.27 18.15 21.10
CA SER A 258 9.83 17.88 21.17
C SER A 258 9.12 19.05 21.87
N ILE A 259 8.25 19.80 21.18
CA ILE A 259 7.59 21.01 21.71
C ILE A 259 6.69 20.68 22.91
N SER A 260 6.08 19.48 22.94
CA SER A 260 5.33 19.02 24.10
C SER A 260 6.19 18.78 25.35
N GLY A 261 7.49 18.59 25.18
CA GLY A 261 8.40 18.07 26.22
C GLY A 261 8.31 16.56 26.42
N THR A 262 7.46 15.86 25.65
CA THR A 262 7.33 14.40 25.69
C THR A 262 7.98 13.80 24.45
N TYR A 263 8.93 12.89 24.67
CA TYR A 263 9.58 12.12 23.62
C TYR A 263 9.00 10.72 23.60
N HIS A 264 8.38 10.33 22.49
CA HIS A 264 7.93 8.96 22.32
C HIS A 264 9.08 8.10 21.81
N TYR A 265 9.12 6.82 22.14
CA TYR A 265 10.13 5.93 21.62
C TYR A 265 9.66 4.47 21.45
N GLY A 266 10.29 3.79 20.51
CA GLY A 266 10.08 2.39 20.20
C GLY A 266 11.35 1.76 19.61
N GLU A 267 11.21 0.56 19.07
CA GLU A 267 12.31 -0.22 18.49
C GLU A 267 12.05 -0.50 17.01
N HIS A 268 13.08 -0.42 16.19
CA HIS A 268 12.99 -0.72 14.77
C HIS A 268 12.70 -2.21 14.53
N SER A 269 11.81 -2.52 13.59
CA SER A 269 11.29 -3.87 13.35
C SER A 269 12.07 -4.68 12.29
N ASP A 270 12.87 -4.05 11.44
CA ASP A 270 13.70 -4.76 10.44
C ASP A 270 14.81 -5.61 11.09
N SER A 271 14.63 -6.92 11.07
CA SER A 271 15.57 -7.86 11.68
C SER A 271 16.95 -7.89 11.01
N ASN A 272 17.04 -7.56 9.71
CA ASN A 272 18.31 -7.47 8.99
C ASN A 272 19.09 -6.23 9.43
N LEU A 273 18.40 -5.08 9.58
CA LEU A 273 19.00 -3.89 10.18
C LEU A 273 19.49 -4.17 11.59
N ILE A 274 18.63 -4.73 12.45
CA ILE A 274 18.97 -5.10 13.84
C ILE A 274 20.21 -5.99 13.87
N GLN A 275 20.29 -6.99 12.98
CA GLN A 275 21.46 -7.87 12.89
C GLN A 275 22.73 -7.10 12.47
N LYS A 276 22.64 -6.20 11.50
CA LYS A 276 23.77 -5.39 11.02
C LYS A 276 24.26 -4.38 12.07
N ALA A 277 23.32 -3.74 12.78
CA ALA A 277 23.60 -2.83 13.88
C ALA A 277 24.08 -3.55 15.16
N GLY A 278 23.86 -4.87 15.25
CA GLY A 278 24.33 -5.71 16.35
C GLY A 278 23.43 -5.69 17.58
N GLY A 279 22.13 -5.41 17.41
CA GLY A 279 21.10 -5.42 18.45
C GLY A 279 19.99 -4.41 18.16
N ASP A 280 19.10 -4.21 19.13
CA ASP A 280 17.91 -3.38 18.98
C ASP A 280 18.29 -1.93 18.64
N VAL A 281 17.60 -1.38 17.63
CA VAL A 281 17.80 -0.03 17.09
C VAL A 281 16.67 0.86 17.59
N ALA A 282 17.00 1.92 18.31
CA ALA A 282 16.01 2.80 18.92
C ALA A 282 15.40 3.76 17.89
N ILE A 283 14.11 4.05 18.05
CA ILE A 283 13.40 5.10 17.31
C ILE A 283 12.90 6.12 18.31
N LEU A 284 13.24 7.39 18.11
CA LEU A 284 12.73 8.53 18.85
C LEU A 284 11.68 9.27 18.00
N VAL A 285 10.56 9.67 18.59
CA VAL A 285 9.43 10.32 17.91
C VAL A 285 9.11 11.64 18.60
N VAL A 286 9.09 12.74 17.84
CA VAL A 286 9.01 14.11 18.36
C VAL A 286 7.99 14.98 17.62
N ASP A 287 7.44 15.98 18.32
CA ASP A 287 6.50 16.97 17.79
C ASP A 287 7.18 18.33 17.56
N THR A 288 7.81 18.48 16.40
CA THR A 288 8.74 19.57 16.13
C THR A 288 8.07 20.88 15.74
N ILE A 289 6.79 20.83 15.35
CA ILE A 289 6.03 22.00 14.85
C ILE A 289 4.90 22.41 15.79
N LEU A 290 4.11 21.46 16.28
CA LEU A 290 2.93 21.72 17.10
C LEU A 290 2.84 20.70 18.23
N SER A 291 2.71 21.20 19.47
CA SER A 291 2.56 20.36 20.66
C SER A 291 1.42 19.34 20.52
N GLY A 292 1.72 18.06 20.75
CA GLY A 292 0.83 16.91 20.63
C GLY A 292 0.64 16.39 19.20
N VAL A 293 1.32 16.96 18.20
CA VAL A 293 1.27 16.50 16.80
C VAL A 293 2.66 16.07 16.37
N TYR A 294 2.93 14.78 16.57
CA TYR A 294 4.20 14.16 16.24
C TYR A 294 4.40 14.11 14.72
N ASP A 295 5.55 14.57 14.26
CA ASP A 295 5.80 14.81 12.84
C ASP A 295 7.16 14.31 12.34
N THR A 296 8.09 14.01 13.26
CA THR A 296 9.46 13.62 12.94
C THR A 296 9.89 12.44 13.81
N ILE A 297 10.63 11.51 13.21
CA ILE A 297 11.35 10.46 13.93
C ILE A 297 12.86 10.56 13.68
N TYR A 298 13.64 9.98 14.59
CA TYR A 298 15.08 9.72 14.46
C TYR A 298 15.35 8.25 14.77
N ILE A 299 16.30 7.64 14.06
CA ILE A 299 16.60 6.21 14.18
C ILE A 299 18.09 6.07 14.50
N ASP A 300 18.41 5.53 15.68
CA ASP A 300 19.78 5.34 16.18
C ASP A 300 20.40 4.05 15.61
N ILE A 301 20.84 4.10 14.35
CA ILE A 301 21.40 2.93 13.63
C ILE A 301 22.75 2.53 14.25
N ASP A 302 23.49 3.49 14.78
CA ASP A 302 24.74 3.35 15.58
C ASP A 302 24.59 2.53 16.82
N ARG A 303 23.47 2.76 17.50
CA ARG A 303 23.22 2.31 18.86
C ARG A 303 24.21 2.89 19.84
N ASP A 304 24.63 4.14 19.63
CA ASP A 304 25.49 4.86 20.58
C ASP A 304 24.69 5.72 21.57
N GLY A 305 23.38 5.87 21.35
CA GLY A 305 22.50 6.67 22.19
C GLY A 305 22.65 8.18 21.99
N GLU A 306 23.38 8.63 20.96
CA GLU A 306 23.51 10.03 20.56
C GLU A 306 22.66 10.26 19.31
N PHE A 307 21.62 11.08 19.39
CA PHE A 307 20.71 11.33 18.25
C PHE A 307 21.14 12.54 17.40
N GLY A 308 22.19 13.26 17.81
CA GLY A 308 22.57 14.55 17.23
C GLY A 308 23.12 14.50 15.81
N ASP A 309 23.63 13.35 15.38
CA ASP A 309 24.09 13.08 14.02
C ASP A 309 23.05 12.33 13.17
N GLU A 310 21.95 11.91 13.78
CA GLU A 310 20.85 11.26 13.08
C GLU A 310 20.04 12.26 12.25
N THR A 311 19.67 11.85 11.03
CA THR A 311 18.91 12.72 10.13
C THR A 311 17.42 12.67 10.48
N PRO A 312 16.72 13.83 10.57
CA PRO A 312 15.28 13.84 10.82
C PRO A 312 14.51 13.19 9.67
N ILE A 313 13.62 12.27 10.03
CA ILE A 313 12.77 11.52 9.11
C ILE A 313 11.32 11.99 9.30
N ASN A 314 10.69 12.47 8.23
CA ASN A 314 9.34 13.00 8.25
C ASN A 314 8.70 12.91 6.86
N LYS A 315 7.49 13.44 6.68
CA LYS A 315 6.77 13.46 5.39
C LYS A 315 7.61 13.93 4.20
N SER A 316 8.48 14.93 4.39
CA SER A 316 9.30 15.50 3.32
C SER A 316 10.60 14.74 3.06
N ASN A 317 11.04 13.92 4.01
CA ASN A 317 12.22 13.07 3.93
C ASN A 317 11.94 11.73 4.63
N PRO A 318 11.20 10.81 3.98
CA PRO A 318 10.64 9.64 4.67
C PRO A 318 11.59 8.44 4.74
N THR A 319 12.67 8.43 3.98
CA THR A 319 13.64 7.33 3.93
C THR A 319 14.88 7.64 4.74
N TYR A 320 15.48 6.64 5.37
CA TYR A 320 16.74 6.79 6.08
C TYR A 320 17.64 5.58 5.96
N GLY A 321 18.94 5.82 6.11
CA GLY A 321 19.95 4.79 6.12
C GLY A 321 21.30 5.38 6.52
N ARG A 322 22.24 4.48 6.78
CA ARG A 322 23.61 4.81 7.18
C ARG A 322 24.59 4.54 6.05
N ASP A 323 25.38 5.54 5.72
CA ASP A 323 26.57 5.46 4.86
C ASP A 323 27.79 5.13 5.72
N THR A 324 28.35 3.94 5.56
CA THR A 324 29.43 3.42 6.42
C THR A 324 30.82 3.55 5.80
N ASP A 325 30.92 3.86 4.50
CA ASP A 325 32.19 4.03 3.80
C ASP A 325 32.40 5.43 3.19
N ALA A 326 31.45 6.33 3.40
CA ALA A 326 31.43 7.73 2.99
C ALA A 326 31.47 7.93 1.46
N ASP A 327 30.88 7.00 0.70
CA ASP A 327 30.74 7.14 -0.75
C ASP A 327 29.50 7.96 -1.18
N GLY A 328 28.64 8.33 -0.22
CA GLY A 328 27.43 9.10 -0.42
C GLY A 328 26.17 8.26 -0.65
N LEU A 329 26.25 6.94 -0.48
CA LEU A 329 25.14 5.99 -0.60
C LEU A 329 24.90 5.28 0.74
N TRP A 330 23.66 4.85 0.97
CA TRP A 330 23.34 4.09 2.18
C TRP A 330 23.76 2.62 2.03
N ASP A 331 24.53 2.12 3.00
CA ASP A 331 24.94 0.72 3.14
C ASP A 331 23.98 -0.09 4.03
N GLN A 332 23.37 0.61 4.99
CA GLN A 332 22.38 0.06 5.89
C GLN A 332 21.08 0.86 5.73
N SER A 333 20.05 0.21 5.24
CA SER A 333 18.73 0.81 5.08
C SER A 333 17.92 0.68 6.37
N ALA A 334 17.20 1.74 6.74
CA ALA A 334 16.12 1.72 7.74
C ALA A 334 14.73 1.81 7.08
N GLY A 335 14.65 1.59 5.76
CA GLY A 335 13.42 1.60 5.00
C GLY A 335 12.78 2.99 4.90
N LEU A 336 11.45 3.01 4.95
CA LEU A 336 10.64 4.21 4.74
C LEU A 336 9.58 4.39 5.81
N LEU A 337 9.54 5.57 6.42
CA LEU A 337 8.44 6.07 7.23
C LEU A 337 7.27 6.47 6.33
N TRP A 338 6.06 5.98 6.60
CA TRP A 338 4.87 6.39 5.85
C TRP A 338 3.70 6.87 6.68
N TRP A 339 3.71 6.76 8.00
CA TRP A 339 2.75 7.46 8.86
C TRP A 339 3.21 7.51 10.32
N ILE A 340 2.81 8.55 11.04
CA ILE A 340 2.91 8.68 12.50
C ILE A 340 1.49 8.94 13.02
N SER A 341 1.09 8.26 14.09
CA SER A 341 -0.25 8.42 14.64
C SER A 341 -0.52 9.83 15.17
N ASP A 342 -1.72 10.33 14.87
CA ASP A 342 -2.14 11.69 15.22
C ASP A 342 -3.15 11.75 16.39
N GLY A 343 -3.56 10.59 16.93
CA GLY A 343 -4.55 10.51 18.02
C GLY A 343 -5.99 10.74 17.59
N ILE A 344 -6.28 10.89 16.29
CA ILE A 344 -7.59 11.29 15.77
C ILE A 344 -8.10 10.33 14.69
N HIS A 345 -7.22 9.92 13.77
CA HIS A 345 -7.55 9.06 12.65
C HIS A 345 -6.99 7.65 12.85
N GLY A 346 -7.66 6.67 12.24
CA GLY A 346 -7.10 5.32 12.15
C GLY A 346 -5.88 5.32 11.23
N VAL A 347 -5.14 4.22 11.24
CA VAL A 347 -4.05 3.98 10.27
C VAL A 347 -4.58 4.09 8.82
N PRO A 348 -3.74 4.47 7.85
CA PRO A 348 -4.18 4.52 6.45
C PRO A 348 -4.81 3.19 6.00
N TYR A 349 -5.92 3.25 5.27
CA TYR A 349 -6.78 2.10 4.88
C TYR A 349 -7.47 1.34 6.04
N GLY A 350 -7.24 1.73 7.29
CA GLY A 350 -7.69 0.97 8.47
C GLY A 350 -9.21 0.90 8.61
N ASP A 351 -9.92 1.97 8.29
CA ASP A 351 -11.38 2.03 8.32
C ASP A 351 -12.03 1.18 7.22
N VAL A 352 -11.52 1.25 5.99
CA VAL A 352 -11.95 0.43 4.85
C VAL A 352 -11.76 -1.05 5.18
N TYR A 353 -10.56 -1.43 5.62
CA TYR A 353 -10.26 -2.81 6.01
C TYR A 353 -11.11 -3.27 7.20
N ALA A 354 -11.31 -2.43 8.23
CA ALA A 354 -12.13 -2.76 9.38
C ALA A 354 -13.60 -3.00 8.98
N ALA A 355 -14.17 -2.11 8.16
CA ALA A 355 -15.53 -2.26 7.63
C ALA A 355 -15.66 -3.57 6.83
N ARG A 356 -14.66 -3.88 5.99
CA ARG A 356 -14.67 -5.08 5.16
C ARG A 356 -14.54 -6.36 5.99
N SER A 357 -13.67 -6.37 6.99
CA SER A 357 -13.37 -7.53 7.82
C SER A 357 -14.35 -7.75 8.99
N GLY A 358 -15.17 -6.76 9.32
CA GLY A 358 -16.13 -6.83 10.44
C GLY A 358 -15.53 -6.41 11.78
N TYR A 359 -14.51 -5.56 11.76
CA TYR A 359 -13.93 -4.89 12.93
C TYR A 359 -14.48 -3.47 13.10
N GLN A 360 -14.16 -2.80 14.20
CA GLN A 360 -14.25 -1.34 14.33
C GLN A 360 -12.89 -0.72 14.04
N ASN A 361 -12.81 0.47 13.44
CA ASN A 361 -11.52 1.12 13.15
C ASN A 361 -10.77 1.46 14.44
N ARG A 362 -9.51 1.05 14.56
CA ARG A 362 -8.69 1.27 15.77
C ARG A 362 -7.84 2.52 15.63
N ILE A 363 -7.82 3.35 16.66
CA ILE A 363 -7.04 4.60 16.72
C ILE A 363 -5.94 4.46 17.76
N ALA A 364 -4.72 4.83 17.38
CA ALA A 364 -3.57 4.97 18.29
C ALA A 364 -3.55 6.39 18.86
N GLY A 365 -3.03 6.59 20.07
CA GLY A 365 -2.74 7.92 20.58
C GLY A 365 -1.70 8.63 19.72
N ALA A 366 -1.62 9.96 19.84
CA ALA A 366 -0.68 10.76 19.06
C ALA A 366 0.77 10.35 19.38
N GLY A 367 1.57 10.01 18.37
CA GLY A 367 2.97 9.56 18.54
C GLY A 367 3.14 8.13 19.06
N GLU A 368 2.07 7.41 19.38
CA GLU A 368 2.13 6.05 19.96
C GLU A 368 2.31 4.92 18.93
N LEU A 369 2.16 5.21 17.63
CA LEU A 369 2.34 4.23 16.56
C LEU A 369 3.08 4.86 15.37
N VAL A 370 4.13 4.18 14.91
CA VAL A 370 4.90 4.53 13.71
C VAL A 370 4.78 3.43 12.68
N LEU A 371 4.50 3.79 11.43
CA LEU A 371 4.38 2.82 10.33
C LEU A 371 5.60 2.93 9.42
N LEU A 372 6.31 1.81 9.32
CA LEU A 372 7.44 1.63 8.42
C LEU A 372 7.04 0.75 7.25
N MET A 373 7.70 0.95 6.12
CA MET A 373 7.68 0.09 4.95
C MET A 373 9.09 -0.43 4.74
N LEU A 374 9.22 -1.75 4.80
CA LEU A 374 10.51 -2.44 4.87
C LEU A 374 10.62 -3.48 3.73
N ASN A 375 11.74 -4.18 3.75
CA ASN A 375 12.00 -5.38 2.95
C ASN A 375 12.84 -6.32 3.82
N ASP A 376 12.22 -6.83 4.89
CA ASP A 376 12.92 -7.69 5.84
C ASP A 376 13.34 -8.99 5.13
N ALA A 377 14.65 -9.12 4.92
CA ALA A 377 15.23 -10.24 4.17
C ALA A 377 15.08 -11.60 4.89
N SER A 378 14.72 -11.60 6.17
CA SER A 378 14.49 -12.82 6.96
C SER A 378 13.07 -13.38 6.82
N GLU A 379 12.14 -12.60 6.27
CA GLU A 379 10.74 -12.96 6.12
C GLU A 379 10.43 -13.65 4.77
N GLY A 380 9.17 -14.07 4.61
CA GLY A 380 8.71 -14.73 3.39
C GLY A 380 9.00 -13.90 2.13
N GLY A 381 9.64 -14.49 1.14
CA GLY A 381 10.05 -13.82 -0.09
C GLY A 381 11.37 -13.04 0.00
N GLY A 382 11.92 -12.80 1.19
CA GLY A 382 13.22 -12.15 1.37
C GLY A 382 13.31 -10.80 0.65
N ASN A 383 14.33 -10.61 -0.19
CA ASN A 383 14.54 -9.35 -0.93
C ASN A 383 13.80 -9.26 -2.29
N HIS A 384 12.89 -10.19 -2.58
CA HIS A 384 12.27 -10.35 -3.90
C HIS A 384 11.47 -9.13 -4.35
N GLY A 385 10.72 -8.49 -3.44
CA GLY A 385 9.93 -7.30 -3.77
C GLY A 385 10.78 -6.11 -4.20
N THR A 386 11.94 -5.93 -3.57
CA THR A 386 12.91 -4.88 -3.96
C THR A 386 13.53 -5.17 -5.33
N LEU A 387 13.78 -6.43 -5.67
CA LEU A 387 14.23 -6.82 -7.01
C LEU A 387 13.14 -6.57 -8.07
N CYS A 388 11.87 -6.86 -7.74
CA CYS A 388 10.73 -6.55 -8.61
C CYS A 388 10.57 -5.04 -8.83
N ALA A 389 10.63 -4.26 -7.75
CA ALA A 389 10.62 -2.80 -7.81
C ALA A 389 11.78 -2.23 -8.62
N SER A 390 12.99 -2.79 -8.48
CA SER A 390 14.16 -2.42 -9.27
C SER A 390 13.93 -2.64 -10.77
N ALA A 391 13.31 -3.76 -11.16
CA ALA A 391 12.96 -4.02 -12.56
C ALA A 391 11.95 -3.00 -13.13
N VAL A 392 11.14 -2.37 -12.28
CA VAL A 392 10.19 -1.32 -12.67
C VAL A 392 10.88 0.04 -12.72
N SER A 393 11.42 0.55 -11.60
CA SER A 393 11.80 1.96 -11.46
C SER A 393 13.27 2.22 -11.10
N ALA A 394 14.17 1.24 -11.15
CA ALA A 394 15.57 1.51 -10.79
C ALA A 394 16.17 2.66 -11.63
N GLN A 395 16.78 3.61 -10.92
CA GLN A 395 17.26 4.87 -11.48
C GLN A 395 18.71 4.80 -12.01
N GLY A 396 19.43 3.71 -11.75
CA GLY A 396 20.82 3.53 -12.16
C GLY A 396 21.80 4.42 -11.39
N VAL A 397 21.51 4.66 -10.11
CA VAL A 397 22.37 5.41 -9.18
C VAL A 397 23.60 4.59 -8.83
N ILE A 398 23.44 3.28 -8.61
CA ILE A 398 24.55 2.40 -8.22
C ILE A 398 25.17 1.67 -9.42
N ALA A 399 26.29 0.98 -9.18
CA ALA A 399 26.96 0.12 -10.15
C ALA A 399 27.25 0.79 -11.52
N ASN A 400 27.51 2.10 -11.53
CA ASN A 400 27.71 2.92 -12.74
C ASN A 400 26.51 2.88 -13.72
N GLY A 401 25.28 2.80 -13.20
CA GLY A 401 24.06 2.78 -14.02
C GLY A 401 23.84 1.45 -14.75
N ALA A 402 24.41 0.35 -14.23
CA ALA A 402 24.27 -0.98 -14.84
C ALA A 402 22.86 -1.55 -14.70
N VAL A 403 22.12 -1.15 -13.66
CA VAL A 403 20.75 -1.59 -13.37
C VAL A 403 19.79 -0.46 -13.67
N LEU A 404 18.82 -0.73 -14.53
CA LEU A 404 17.89 0.25 -15.04
C LEU A 404 16.51 -0.37 -15.11
N GLY A 405 15.55 0.23 -14.40
CA GLY A 405 14.16 -0.20 -14.43
C GLY A 405 13.53 0.09 -15.80
N MET A 406 12.41 -0.55 -16.15
CA MET A 406 11.69 -0.30 -17.41
C MET A 406 11.10 1.12 -17.50
N ALA A 407 10.74 1.69 -16.36
CA ALA A 407 10.03 2.95 -16.19
C ALA A 407 10.62 3.74 -15.00
N PRO A 408 11.85 4.26 -15.09
CA PRO A 408 12.51 4.94 -13.97
C PRO A 408 11.82 6.23 -13.51
N GLY A 409 10.86 6.75 -14.28
CA GLY A 409 10.03 7.89 -13.89
C GLY A 409 8.70 7.53 -13.24
N SER A 410 8.35 6.24 -13.11
CA SER A 410 7.14 5.83 -12.40
C SER A 410 7.30 5.85 -10.90
N GLU A 411 6.20 6.10 -10.22
CA GLU A 411 6.10 6.06 -8.76
C GLU A 411 5.70 4.66 -8.31
N LEU A 412 6.16 4.23 -7.14
CA LEU A 412 5.96 2.90 -6.60
C LEU A 412 5.07 2.92 -5.36
N ILE A 413 4.06 2.05 -5.36
CA ILE A 413 3.24 1.73 -4.19
C ILE A 413 3.74 0.36 -3.69
N SER A 414 4.11 0.26 -2.41
CA SER A 414 4.46 -1.03 -1.83
C SER A 414 3.22 -1.68 -1.21
N VAL A 415 2.94 -2.91 -1.61
CA VAL A 415 1.88 -3.76 -1.05
C VAL A 415 2.56 -5.00 -0.46
N ALA A 416 2.96 -4.91 0.80
CA ALA A 416 3.81 -5.87 1.49
C ALA A 416 3.61 -5.76 2.99
N ASN A 417 3.76 -6.77 3.84
CA ASN A 417 4.47 -8.05 3.71
C ASN A 417 3.58 -9.17 3.14
N PHE A 418 3.52 -9.29 1.80
CA PHE A 418 2.45 -10.05 1.13
C PHE A 418 2.54 -11.55 1.41
N TYR A 419 3.75 -12.09 1.63
CA TYR A 419 3.95 -13.52 1.94
C TYR A 419 3.82 -13.84 3.44
N GLY A 420 3.86 -12.83 4.32
CA GLY A 420 3.66 -12.99 5.76
C GLY A 420 2.19 -13.27 6.15
N GLY A 421 1.26 -13.08 5.21
CA GLY A 421 -0.16 -13.38 5.35
C GLY A 421 -1.04 -12.15 5.21
N GLY A 422 -2.18 -12.15 5.91
CA GLY A 422 -3.23 -11.14 5.73
C GLY A 422 -4.21 -11.52 4.62
N SER A 423 -4.93 -10.53 4.07
CA SER A 423 -6.00 -10.73 3.09
C SER A 423 -5.54 -10.36 1.68
N TYR A 424 -5.33 -11.37 0.83
CA TYR A 424 -4.89 -11.17 -0.56
C TYR A 424 -5.92 -10.39 -1.40
N LEU A 425 -7.21 -10.68 -1.18
CA LEU A 425 -8.30 -9.95 -1.84
C LEU A 425 -8.32 -8.48 -1.42
N ASP A 426 -7.99 -8.18 -0.15
CA ASP A 426 -7.87 -6.80 0.31
C ASP A 426 -6.68 -6.11 -0.30
N SER A 427 -5.54 -6.77 -0.42
CA SER A 427 -4.38 -6.17 -1.07
C SER A 427 -4.65 -5.88 -2.55
N MET A 428 -5.36 -6.76 -3.26
CA MET A 428 -5.85 -6.45 -4.62
C MET A 428 -6.84 -5.30 -4.63
N ARG A 429 -7.74 -5.21 -3.64
CA ARG A 429 -8.67 -4.09 -3.48
C ARG A 429 -7.95 -2.78 -3.26
N PHE A 430 -7.02 -2.74 -2.31
CA PHE A 430 -6.19 -1.58 -2.01
C PHE A 430 -5.51 -1.04 -3.27
N ILE A 431 -4.94 -1.90 -4.12
CA ILE A 431 -4.32 -1.45 -5.38
C ILE A 431 -5.32 -0.72 -6.28
N SER A 432 -6.55 -1.22 -6.37
CA SER A 432 -7.60 -0.65 -7.21
C SER A 432 -8.38 0.50 -6.58
N GLU A 433 -8.31 0.65 -5.25
CA GLU A 433 -9.19 1.53 -4.47
C GLU A 433 -8.45 2.62 -3.71
N GLY A 434 -7.19 2.40 -3.32
CA GLY A 434 -6.44 3.32 -2.49
C GLY A 434 -6.89 3.34 -1.01
N TYR A 435 -6.52 4.40 -0.29
CA TYR A 435 -6.86 4.60 1.12
C TYR A 435 -8.34 4.90 1.33
N ASP A 436 -9.01 5.54 0.36
CA ASP A 436 -10.42 5.91 0.46
C ASP A 436 -11.40 4.75 0.19
N GLY A 437 -10.89 3.60 -0.28
CA GLY A 437 -11.71 2.43 -0.58
C GLY A 437 -12.58 2.60 -1.84
N ASN A 438 -12.26 3.54 -2.73
CA ASN A 438 -13.09 3.92 -3.85
C ASN A 438 -12.34 3.90 -5.19
N GLY A 439 -12.49 2.80 -5.95
CA GLY A 439 -11.87 2.66 -7.27
C GLY A 439 -12.39 3.59 -8.37
N SER A 440 -13.33 4.50 -8.06
CA SER A 440 -13.74 5.57 -8.97
C SER A 440 -12.97 6.88 -8.79
N THR A 441 -12.18 7.03 -7.72
CA THR A 441 -11.24 8.14 -7.59
C THR A 441 -9.93 7.81 -8.35
N SER A 442 -8.98 8.74 -8.39
CA SER A 442 -7.76 8.59 -9.19
C SER A 442 -6.50 9.10 -8.50
N HIS A 443 -6.55 9.37 -7.20
CA HIS A 443 -5.49 10.07 -6.46
C HIS A 443 -4.66 9.16 -5.56
N ASP A 444 -5.06 7.90 -5.33
CA ASP A 444 -4.37 6.96 -4.43
C ASP A 444 -4.33 5.50 -4.92
N GLN A 445 -4.89 5.22 -6.11
CA GLN A 445 -4.86 3.90 -6.75
C GLN A 445 -3.58 3.66 -7.55
N GLY A 446 -3.13 2.40 -7.58
CA GLY A 446 -2.19 1.94 -8.60
C GLY A 446 -2.86 1.87 -9.97
N GLN A 447 -2.24 2.43 -11.00
CA GLN A 447 -2.66 2.16 -12.39
C GLN A 447 -2.21 0.77 -12.85
N ILE A 448 -1.11 0.26 -12.26
CA ILE A 448 -0.57 -1.06 -12.54
C ILE A 448 -0.37 -1.79 -11.22
N GLY A 449 -0.91 -3.00 -11.08
CA GLY A 449 -0.56 -3.94 -10.02
C GLY A 449 0.38 -5.01 -10.56
N SER A 450 1.56 -5.17 -9.95
CA SER A 450 2.57 -6.17 -10.31
C SER A 450 2.62 -7.26 -9.24
N PHE A 451 2.41 -8.50 -9.64
CA PHE A 451 2.34 -9.67 -8.77
C PHE A 451 3.33 -10.74 -9.26
N SER A 452 4.43 -10.92 -8.55
CA SER A 452 5.49 -11.88 -8.94
C SER A 452 5.37 -13.21 -8.18
N PHE A 453 4.15 -13.73 -8.09
CA PHE A 453 3.83 -14.99 -7.43
C PHE A 453 2.68 -15.72 -8.14
N GLY A 454 2.45 -16.98 -7.79
CA GLY A 454 1.36 -17.79 -8.32
C GLY A 454 0.75 -18.73 -7.27
N TRP A 455 -0.33 -19.41 -7.66
CA TRP A 455 -0.91 -20.51 -6.88
C TRP A 455 -0.75 -21.80 -7.66
N SER A 456 0.13 -22.70 -7.19
CA SER A 456 0.36 -24.01 -7.81
C SER A 456 -0.87 -24.93 -7.76
N SER A 457 -1.86 -24.60 -6.92
CA SER A 457 -3.15 -25.30 -6.82
C SER A 457 -4.26 -24.71 -7.69
N ALA A 458 -4.02 -23.61 -8.41
CA ALA A 458 -5.01 -22.99 -9.27
C ALA A 458 -5.25 -23.85 -10.52
N HIS A 459 -6.50 -23.91 -10.97
CA HIS A 459 -6.86 -24.53 -12.24
C HIS A 459 -7.02 -23.40 -13.27
N ASP A 460 -6.08 -23.27 -14.21
CA ASP A 460 -5.97 -22.14 -15.16
C ASP A 460 -7.04 -22.12 -16.26
N ASP A 461 -8.29 -22.47 -15.93
CA ASP A 461 -9.43 -22.34 -16.83
C ASP A 461 -10.18 -21.00 -16.69
N GLY A 462 -9.82 -20.20 -15.69
CA GLY A 462 -10.38 -18.88 -15.42
C GLY A 462 -11.83 -18.89 -14.94
N ALA A 463 -12.37 -20.07 -14.61
CA ALA A 463 -13.76 -20.25 -14.18
C ALA A 463 -13.90 -20.39 -12.65
N ASP A 464 -12.79 -20.38 -11.91
CA ASP A 464 -12.81 -20.35 -10.47
C ASP A 464 -13.19 -18.95 -9.94
N TYR A 465 -13.63 -18.89 -8.68
CA TYR A 465 -14.17 -17.66 -8.09
C TYR A 465 -13.12 -16.58 -7.85
N TRP A 466 -11.83 -16.94 -7.70
CA TRP A 466 -10.76 -15.94 -7.62
C TRP A 466 -10.57 -15.26 -8.97
N SER A 467 -10.47 -16.05 -10.04
CA SER A 467 -10.38 -15.54 -11.40
C SER A 467 -11.56 -14.63 -11.74
N LEU A 468 -12.79 -15.04 -11.41
CA LEU A 468 -13.99 -14.23 -11.63
C LEU A 468 -14.03 -12.96 -10.78
N TYR A 469 -13.51 -12.99 -9.55
CA TYR A 469 -13.42 -11.81 -8.70
C TYR A 469 -12.43 -10.79 -9.27
N VAL A 470 -11.23 -11.21 -9.67
CA VAL A 470 -10.22 -10.34 -10.28
C VAL A 470 -10.69 -9.83 -11.64
N ASP A 471 -11.39 -10.65 -12.41
CA ASP A 471 -12.03 -10.26 -13.67
C ASP A 471 -13.10 -9.17 -13.47
N TRP A 472 -13.97 -9.31 -12.47
CA TRP A 472 -14.91 -8.25 -12.09
C TRP A 472 -14.18 -6.99 -11.62
N LEU A 473 -13.13 -7.15 -10.79
CA LEU A 473 -12.34 -6.05 -10.26
C LEU A 473 -11.74 -5.20 -11.39
N THR A 474 -11.18 -5.86 -12.40
CA THR A 474 -10.47 -5.21 -13.51
C THR A 474 -11.37 -4.77 -14.66
N ARG A 475 -12.52 -5.40 -14.90
CA ARG A 475 -13.42 -5.03 -16.01
C ARG A 475 -14.58 -4.13 -15.60
N ALA A 476 -15.02 -4.20 -14.35
CA ALA A 476 -16.24 -3.52 -13.91
C ALA A 476 -15.99 -2.54 -12.76
N HIS A 477 -15.16 -2.88 -11.78
CA HIS A 477 -14.97 -2.04 -10.59
C HIS A 477 -13.92 -0.94 -10.78
N SER A 478 -12.72 -1.30 -11.22
CA SER A 478 -11.61 -0.38 -11.49
C SER A 478 -11.02 -0.66 -12.88
N PRO A 479 -11.69 -0.20 -13.95
CA PRO A 479 -11.27 -0.45 -15.33
C PRO A 479 -9.98 0.27 -15.74
N GLN A 480 -9.42 1.11 -14.87
CA GLN A 480 -8.17 1.84 -15.10
C GLN A 480 -6.96 1.17 -14.46
N THR A 481 -7.15 0.19 -13.58
CA THR A 481 -6.07 -0.59 -12.96
C THR A 481 -5.83 -1.87 -13.76
N THR A 482 -4.59 -2.09 -14.18
CA THR A 482 -4.17 -3.30 -14.89
C THR A 482 -3.30 -4.19 -14.01
N TYR A 483 -3.58 -5.49 -13.95
CA TYR A 483 -2.85 -6.45 -13.13
C TYR A 483 -1.92 -7.28 -14.03
N PHE A 484 -0.63 -7.29 -13.72
CA PHE A 484 0.38 -8.15 -14.32
C PHE A 484 0.79 -9.20 -13.30
N VAL A 485 0.50 -10.47 -13.62
CA VAL A 485 0.80 -11.60 -12.75
C VAL A 485 1.82 -12.48 -13.45
N ALA A 486 2.89 -12.87 -12.74
CA ALA A 486 3.82 -13.87 -13.23
C ALA A 486 3.08 -15.18 -13.52
N VAL A 487 3.45 -15.88 -14.59
CA VAL A 487 2.81 -17.15 -15.01
C VAL A 487 3.29 -18.33 -14.14
N GLY A 488 3.51 -18.10 -12.85
CA GLY A 488 4.20 -18.99 -11.91
C GLY A 488 3.77 -20.45 -12.02
#